data_AF-A0A926Y6I3-F1
#
_entry.id   AF-A0A926Y6I3-F1
#
_cell.length_a   1.000
_cell.length_b   1.000
_cell.length_c   1.000
_cell.angle_alpha   90.00
_cell.angle_beta   90.00
_cell.angle_gamma   90.00
#
_symmetry.space_group_name_H-M   'P 1'
#
loop_
_entity.id
_entity.type
_entity.pdbx_description
1 polymer ?
#
loop_
_entity_poly.entity_id
_entity_poly.type
_entity_poly.pdbx_seq_one_letter_code
_entity_poly.pdbx_strand_id
1 'polypeptide(L)'
;MKRFWNFLLIALCFLSPISASITLAQAKSAPPTVEKPAPPKTPQPSTKPTPEATSTEEGKPEEKNKEPEPTPEEIARKQKLIEADKLYLGGQSAAAQKLYREAKPPFKKATDLTERKEAITDAEKLSPAGQVYWREAKAGMEQKLETKIFVPLQFLVEQYPEFIPGQLLYAQALKDYNKPEEALKVLERATAVYPDQPDLLTAKINGFVDNKKWLEASLSARQFALLNPKHPAAPEFETLADKHLKRYQQHLRAQLRGNAIANVITGALGYVITGNLLGPISAAESTYLLLRGESAVGQSVTKQVKREIPLLEDEEVLKYVREVGNKLATVAGRNDFQYEFYVINDDKLNAFALPGGKVFVNAGAIAKTNSEAELAGLLAHELSHAVLSHGFQLVTEGNLTASATQFLPYGGTLANLIVLNYSRDMERQADVLGTRILASSGYAADGLHNLMITLNKEDRDRPVFSWLSTHPVTDERISSLENLVSTNAYNRYAYEGVARHSEMQAKVKNLLAAEKKKPRNRRRNRN
;
A
#
# COMPACT_ATOMS: atom_id res chain seq x y z
N MET A 1 -11.64 50.05 -12.00
CA MET A 1 -12.81 49.19 -12.30
C MET A 1 -13.48 49.42 -13.67
N LYS A 2 -12.83 50.04 -14.69
CA LYS A 2 -13.38 50.12 -16.06
C LYS A 2 -12.42 49.69 -17.19
N ARG A 3 -11.30 49.03 -16.86
CA ARG A 3 -10.32 48.50 -17.84
C ARG A 3 -10.08 46.99 -17.77
N PHE A 4 -10.77 46.28 -16.87
CA PHE A 4 -10.65 44.83 -16.70
C PHE A 4 -11.76 44.02 -17.40
N TRP A 5 -12.76 44.69 -17.99
CA TRP A 5 -13.93 44.04 -18.60
C TRP A 5 -13.90 43.96 -20.14
N ASN A 6 -12.88 44.51 -20.81
CA ASN A 6 -12.78 44.45 -22.28
C ASN A 6 -11.93 43.29 -22.82
N PHE A 7 -11.27 42.50 -21.97
CA PHE A 7 -10.48 41.33 -22.41
C PHE A 7 -11.26 40.00 -22.36
N LEU A 8 -12.48 39.98 -21.80
CA LEU A 8 -13.30 38.76 -21.71
C LEU A 8 -14.25 38.55 -22.90
N LEU A 9 -14.34 39.51 -23.84
CA LEU A 9 -15.28 39.46 -24.97
C LEU A 9 -14.64 39.13 -26.33
N ILE A 10 -13.34 38.84 -26.38
CA ILE A 10 -12.62 38.52 -27.64
C ILE A 10 -12.22 37.03 -27.73
N ALA A 11 -12.35 36.25 -26.65
CA ALA A 11 -12.04 34.80 -26.66
C ALA A 11 -13.27 33.90 -26.91
N LEU A 12 -14.34 34.41 -27.54
CA LEU A 12 -15.59 33.68 -27.80
C LEU A 12 -15.99 33.61 -29.29
N CYS A 13 -15.07 33.92 -30.21
CA CYS A 13 -15.32 33.89 -31.65
C CYS A 13 -14.28 33.08 -32.43
N PHE A 14 -14.06 31.80 -32.09
CA PHE A 14 -13.48 30.81 -33.01
C PHE A 14 -13.91 29.39 -32.59
N LEU A 15 -15.20 29.09 -32.78
CA LEU A 15 -15.71 27.72 -32.87
C LEU A 15 -16.61 27.67 -34.11
N SER A 16 -16.05 27.18 -35.22
CA SER A 16 -16.83 26.81 -36.41
C SER A 16 -17.72 25.60 -36.08
N PRO A 17 -18.92 25.49 -36.67
CA PRO A 17 -19.77 24.31 -36.48
C PRO A 17 -19.32 23.21 -37.46
N ILE A 18 -18.96 22.04 -36.93
CA ILE A 18 -18.99 20.81 -37.73
C ILE A 18 -20.39 20.23 -37.53
N SER A 19 -21.22 20.38 -38.56
CA SER A 19 -22.52 19.72 -38.67
C SER A 19 -22.29 18.22 -38.88
N ALA A 20 -22.68 17.40 -37.91
CA ALA A 20 -22.90 15.97 -38.09
C ALA A 20 -24.39 15.69 -37.88
N SER A 21 -25.08 15.38 -38.97
CA SER A 21 -26.47 14.94 -39.01
C SER A 21 -26.65 13.66 -38.21
N ILE A 22 -27.47 13.70 -37.16
CA ILE A 22 -27.93 12.50 -36.46
C ILE A 22 -29.22 12.04 -37.15
N THR A 23 -29.11 11.00 -37.94
CA THR A 23 -30.25 10.23 -38.45
C THR A 23 -30.85 9.44 -37.29
N LEU A 24 -32.12 9.66 -36.98
CA LEU A 24 -32.86 8.95 -35.96
C LEU A 24 -33.23 7.55 -36.49
N ALA A 25 -32.48 6.51 -36.13
CA ALA A 25 -32.88 5.13 -36.34
C ALA A 25 -33.60 4.61 -35.09
N GLN A 26 -34.91 4.39 -35.20
CA GLN A 26 -35.71 3.71 -34.19
C GLN A 26 -35.28 2.23 -34.09
N ALA A 27 -34.62 1.87 -32.98
CA ALA A 27 -34.43 0.46 -32.61
C ALA A 27 -35.62 0.00 -31.76
N LYS A 28 -36.35 -1.01 -32.26
CA LYS A 28 -37.40 -1.74 -31.54
C LYS A 28 -36.80 -2.44 -30.31
N SER A 29 -37.36 -2.17 -29.13
CA SER A 29 -37.08 -2.89 -27.89
C SER A 29 -37.64 -4.32 -27.93
N ALA A 30 -36.80 -5.31 -27.66
CA ALA A 30 -37.22 -6.68 -27.34
C ALA A 30 -37.67 -6.78 -25.87
N PRO A 31 -38.62 -7.67 -25.52
CA PRO A 31 -39.16 -7.77 -24.17
C PRO A 31 -38.18 -8.46 -23.19
N PRO A 32 -38.21 -8.11 -21.89
CA PRO A 32 -37.37 -8.73 -20.88
C PRO A 32 -37.88 -10.12 -20.49
N THR A 33 -36.94 -11.04 -20.29
CA THR A 33 -37.13 -12.39 -19.76
C THR A 33 -37.56 -12.34 -18.29
N VAL A 34 -38.56 -13.15 -17.94
CA VAL A 34 -39.13 -13.28 -16.59
C VAL A 34 -38.22 -14.17 -15.73
N GLU A 35 -37.71 -13.62 -14.62
CA GLU A 35 -37.08 -14.41 -13.55
C GLU A 35 -37.97 -14.33 -12.29
N LYS A 36 -38.30 -15.50 -11.71
CA LYS A 36 -39.24 -15.66 -10.60
C LYS A 36 -38.68 -15.09 -9.27
N PRO A 37 -39.49 -14.42 -8.44
CA PRO A 37 -39.07 -13.99 -7.11
C PRO A 37 -39.10 -15.13 -6.08
N ALA A 38 -38.09 -15.16 -5.20
CA ALA A 38 -38.08 -15.99 -3.99
C ALA A 38 -39.02 -15.41 -2.91
N PRO A 39 -39.59 -16.24 -2.01
CA PRO A 39 -40.66 -15.83 -1.10
C PRO A 39 -40.18 -14.99 0.10
N PRO A 40 -41.06 -14.14 0.68
CA PRO A 40 -40.71 -13.23 1.77
C PRO A 40 -40.67 -13.94 3.13
N LYS A 41 -39.68 -13.58 3.96
CA LYS A 41 -39.72 -13.89 5.40
C LYS A 41 -40.41 -12.75 6.16
N THR A 42 -41.35 -13.16 6.99
CA THR A 42 -42.26 -12.38 7.85
C THR A 42 -41.51 -11.59 8.94
N PRO A 43 -41.99 -10.39 9.33
CA PRO A 43 -41.43 -9.60 10.43
C PRO A 43 -42.24 -9.72 11.73
N GLN A 44 -41.57 -9.68 12.89
CA GLN A 44 -42.08 -9.19 14.20
C GLN A 44 -41.02 -9.36 15.32
N PRO A 45 -41.10 -8.65 16.47
CA PRO A 45 -41.39 -7.23 16.68
C PRO A 45 -40.35 -6.52 17.58
N SER A 46 -40.30 -5.19 17.46
CA SER A 46 -39.54 -4.29 18.32
C SER A 46 -40.17 -4.12 19.71
N THR A 47 -39.41 -4.35 20.77
CA THR A 47 -39.76 -3.93 22.14
C THR A 47 -39.03 -2.63 22.50
N LYS A 48 -39.78 -1.56 22.74
CA LYS A 48 -39.30 -0.36 23.45
C LYS A 48 -39.04 -0.69 24.92
N PRO A 49 -38.05 -0.07 25.59
CA PRO A 49 -38.05 0.06 27.04
C PRO A 49 -38.52 1.45 27.49
N THR A 50 -39.34 1.45 28.54
CA THR A 50 -39.87 2.57 29.32
C THR A 50 -38.89 2.88 30.49
N PRO A 51 -38.84 4.10 31.06
CA PRO A 51 -37.73 4.52 31.91
C PRO A 51 -37.97 4.23 33.39
N GLU A 52 -36.92 3.92 34.14
CA GLU A 52 -36.96 3.94 35.61
C GLU A 52 -35.58 4.27 36.22
N ALA A 53 -35.63 4.68 37.48
CA ALA A 53 -34.83 5.73 38.09
C ALA A 53 -33.46 5.32 38.66
N THR A 54 -32.67 6.38 38.89
CA THR A 54 -31.46 6.54 39.71
C THR A 54 -31.12 5.46 40.76
N SER A 55 -29.88 4.98 40.73
CA SER A 55 -29.05 4.86 41.93
C SER A 55 -27.57 5.13 41.59
N THR A 56 -26.97 6.01 42.39
CA THR A 56 -25.54 6.33 42.45
C THR A 56 -24.78 5.16 43.05
N GLU A 57 -23.83 4.59 42.32
CA GLU A 57 -22.77 3.75 42.90
C GLU A 57 -21.40 4.38 42.65
N GLU A 58 -20.72 4.63 43.76
CA GLU A 58 -19.38 5.20 43.86
C GLU A 58 -18.30 4.23 43.37
N GLY A 59 -17.13 4.80 43.05
CA GLY A 59 -16.08 4.20 42.24
C GLY A 59 -15.51 2.87 42.74
N LYS A 60 -15.37 1.94 41.79
CA LYS A 60 -14.33 0.90 41.81
C LYS A 60 -13.08 1.44 41.09
N PRO A 61 -11.88 1.29 41.67
CA PRO A 61 -10.65 1.70 41.00
C PRO A 61 -10.42 0.83 39.77
N GLU A 62 -10.15 1.46 38.62
CA GLU A 62 -9.67 0.81 37.40
C GLU A 62 -8.44 -0.05 37.75
N GLU A 63 -8.64 -1.37 37.75
CA GLU A 63 -7.57 -2.33 37.87
C GLU A 63 -6.66 -2.15 36.65
N LYS A 64 -5.43 -1.66 36.89
CA LYS A 64 -4.44 -1.46 35.83
C LYS A 64 -4.19 -2.81 35.14
N ASN A 65 -4.74 -2.99 33.95
CA ASN A 65 -4.35 -4.06 33.02
C ASN A 65 -2.84 -3.96 32.75
N LYS A 66 -2.04 -4.65 33.57
CA LYS A 66 -0.63 -4.93 33.28
C LYS A 66 -0.59 -5.79 32.02
N GLU A 67 0.27 -5.43 31.07
CA GLU A 67 0.64 -6.31 29.96
C GLU A 67 1.04 -7.68 30.55
N PRO A 68 0.55 -8.80 30.01
CA PRO A 68 0.96 -10.13 30.47
C PRO A 68 2.48 -10.28 30.31
N GLU A 69 3.13 -10.87 31.31
CA GLU A 69 4.58 -11.10 31.25
C GLU A 69 4.91 -12.12 30.14
N PRO A 70 6.03 -11.92 29.41
CA PRO A 70 6.42 -12.82 28.33
C PRO A 70 6.75 -14.22 28.87
N THR A 71 6.33 -15.24 28.14
CA THR A 71 6.62 -16.64 28.46
C THR A 71 8.13 -16.95 28.35
N PRO A 72 8.63 -18.00 29.04
CA PRO A 72 10.03 -18.43 28.88
C PRO A 72 10.43 -18.71 27.42
N GLU A 73 9.51 -19.23 26.62
CA GLU A 73 9.71 -19.47 25.19
C GLU A 73 9.87 -18.17 24.41
N GLU A 74 9.04 -17.16 24.68
CA GLU A 74 9.15 -15.83 24.05
C GLU A 74 10.45 -15.13 24.42
N ILE A 75 10.90 -15.25 25.68
CA ILE A 75 12.19 -14.73 26.14
C ILE A 75 13.34 -15.42 25.40
N ALA A 76 13.33 -16.75 25.32
CA ALA A 76 14.36 -17.52 24.61
C ALA A 76 14.38 -17.18 23.11
N ARG A 77 13.21 -17.06 22.48
CA ARG A 77 13.07 -16.63 21.08
C ARG A 77 13.67 -15.23 20.87
N LYS A 78 13.33 -14.28 21.74
CA LYS A 78 13.84 -12.91 21.68
C LYS A 78 15.36 -12.87 21.80
N GLN A 79 15.93 -13.63 22.74
CA GLN A 79 17.38 -13.71 22.92
C GLN A 79 18.09 -14.29 21.68
N LYS A 80 17.50 -15.31 21.06
CA LYS A 80 18.03 -15.90 19.83
C LYS A 80 18.03 -14.90 18.67
N LEU A 81 16.97 -14.09 18.52
CA LEU A 81 16.93 -13.02 17.52
C LEU A 81 17.99 -11.94 17.79
N ILE A 82 18.24 -11.58 19.05
CA ILE A 82 19.30 -10.63 19.43
C ILE A 82 20.69 -11.17 19.05
N GLU A 83 20.95 -12.45 19.28
CA GLU A 83 22.21 -13.08 18.88
C GLU A 83 22.34 -13.12 17.35
N ALA A 84 21.27 -13.47 16.65
CA ALA A 84 21.23 -13.45 15.19
C ALA A 84 21.51 -12.05 14.62
N ASP A 85 20.92 -10.99 15.20
CA ASP A 85 21.16 -9.60 14.82
C ASP A 85 22.64 -9.20 14.97
N LYS A 86 23.29 -9.61 16.07
CA LYS A 86 24.73 -9.36 16.28
C LYS A 86 25.58 -10.03 15.20
N LEU A 87 25.28 -11.29 14.88
CA LEU A 87 25.98 -12.02 13.82
C LEU A 87 25.71 -11.39 12.44
N TYR A 88 24.48 -10.96 12.17
CA TYR A 88 24.09 -10.33 10.91
C TYR A 88 24.85 -9.01 10.70
N LEU A 89 24.85 -8.13 11.70
CA LEU A 89 25.60 -6.87 11.66
C LEU A 89 27.13 -7.10 11.61
N GLY A 90 27.61 -8.19 12.20
CA GLY A 90 29.00 -8.63 12.14
C GLY A 90 29.41 -9.28 10.81
N GLY A 91 28.53 -9.36 9.81
CA GLY A 91 28.81 -9.96 8.50
C GLY A 91 28.80 -11.49 8.46
N GLN A 92 28.44 -12.17 9.56
CA GLN A 92 28.37 -13.63 9.66
C GLN A 92 27.00 -14.15 9.18
N SER A 93 26.66 -13.89 7.92
CA SER A 93 25.29 -14.08 7.40
C SER A 93 24.77 -15.51 7.51
N ALA A 94 25.60 -16.53 7.29
CA ALA A 94 25.18 -17.93 7.39
C ALA A 94 24.81 -18.34 8.83
N ALA A 95 25.63 -17.92 9.81
CA ALA A 95 25.39 -18.20 11.23
C ALA A 95 24.14 -17.43 11.74
N ALA A 96 24.00 -16.16 11.33
CA ALA A 96 22.81 -15.37 11.62
C ALA A 96 21.53 -16.03 11.08
N GLN A 97 21.54 -16.43 9.81
CA GLN A 97 20.39 -17.09 9.17
C GLN A 97 19.97 -18.37 9.89
N LYS A 98 20.93 -19.17 10.37
CA LYS A 98 20.62 -20.36 11.17
C LYS A 98 19.81 -19.99 12.42
N LEU A 99 20.28 -19.02 13.20
CA LEU A 99 19.58 -18.59 14.42
C LEU A 99 18.21 -17.96 14.11
N TYR A 100 18.09 -17.17 13.05
CA TYR A 100 16.79 -16.64 12.63
C TYR A 100 15.81 -17.75 12.26
N ARG A 101 16.24 -18.78 11.54
CA ARG A 101 15.39 -19.93 11.18
C ARG A 101 14.90 -20.70 12.40
N GLU A 102 15.75 -20.87 13.40
CA GLU A 102 15.38 -21.51 14.65
C GLU A 102 14.44 -20.65 15.52
N ALA A 103 14.50 -19.32 15.41
CA ALA A 103 13.69 -18.40 16.19
C ALA A 103 12.32 -18.07 15.55
N LYS A 104 12.19 -18.29 14.24
CA LYS A 104 10.99 -17.89 13.49
C LYS A 104 10.10 -19.10 13.18
N PRO A 105 8.78 -19.02 13.45
CA PRO A 105 7.88 -20.06 13.01
C PRO A 105 7.88 -20.14 11.48
N PRO A 106 7.78 -21.36 10.90
CA PRO A 106 7.65 -21.51 9.47
C PRO A 106 6.37 -20.83 8.98
N PHE A 107 6.41 -20.32 7.75
CA PHE A 107 5.19 -19.90 7.07
C PHE A 107 4.31 -21.12 6.81
N LYS A 108 2.98 -20.96 6.99
CA LYS A 108 2.01 -22.05 6.84
C LYS A 108 1.98 -22.60 5.42
N LYS A 109 2.25 -21.73 4.44
CA LYS A 109 2.43 -22.07 3.02
C LYS A 109 3.84 -21.72 2.57
N ALA A 110 4.87 -22.17 3.30
CA ALA A 110 6.20 -22.22 2.73
C ALA A 110 6.14 -23.17 1.51
N THR A 111 5.89 -22.62 0.32
CA THR A 111 6.21 -23.34 -0.92
C THR A 111 7.67 -23.65 -0.79
N ASP A 112 8.00 -24.94 -0.70
CA ASP A 112 9.37 -25.35 -0.46
C ASP A 112 10.19 -24.99 -1.70
N LEU A 113 10.81 -23.81 -1.67
CA LEU A 113 11.66 -23.32 -2.75
C LEU A 113 12.89 -24.24 -2.96
N THR A 114 13.16 -25.17 -2.03
CA THR A 114 14.23 -26.16 -2.20
C THR A 114 13.91 -27.23 -3.25
N GLU A 115 12.64 -27.37 -3.66
CA GLU A 115 12.22 -28.26 -4.77
C GLU A 115 11.99 -27.52 -6.10
N ARG A 116 12.30 -26.22 -6.18
CA ARG A 116 12.13 -25.46 -7.44
C ARG A 116 13.10 -25.97 -8.50
N LYS A 117 12.56 -26.61 -9.53
CA LYS A 117 13.33 -27.03 -10.72
C LYS A 117 13.96 -25.81 -11.42
N GLU A 118 15.12 -26.02 -12.03
CA GLU A 118 15.77 -24.99 -12.84
C GLU A 118 14.89 -24.61 -14.04
N ALA A 119 14.91 -23.33 -14.41
CA ALA A 119 14.18 -22.84 -15.56
C ALA A 119 14.68 -23.49 -16.85
N ILE A 120 13.75 -23.94 -17.69
CA ILE A 120 14.01 -24.57 -18.97
C ILE A 120 13.57 -23.60 -20.08
N THR A 121 14.48 -23.30 -21.00
CA THR A 121 14.21 -22.51 -22.21
C THR A 121 14.20 -23.35 -23.48
N ASP A 122 14.80 -24.54 -23.43
CA ASP A 122 14.89 -25.46 -24.55
C ASP A 122 13.79 -26.52 -24.47
N ALA A 123 12.95 -26.59 -25.50
CA ALA A 123 11.85 -27.54 -25.57
C ALA A 123 12.33 -29.00 -25.59
N GLU A 124 13.56 -29.27 -26.03
CA GLU A 124 14.12 -30.63 -26.05
C GLU A 124 14.35 -31.19 -24.64
N LYS A 125 14.50 -30.31 -23.65
CA LYS A 125 14.65 -30.69 -22.24
C LYS A 125 13.32 -31.04 -21.55
N LEU A 126 12.19 -30.84 -22.22
CA LEU A 126 10.90 -31.29 -21.73
C LEU A 126 10.81 -32.82 -21.81
N SER A 127 9.96 -33.41 -20.96
CA SER A 127 9.55 -34.81 -21.12
C SER A 127 8.85 -35.02 -22.47
N PRO A 128 8.77 -36.26 -22.98
CA PRO A 128 8.02 -36.54 -24.21
C PRO A 128 6.58 -36.01 -24.19
N ALA A 129 5.90 -36.07 -23.04
CA ALA A 129 4.57 -35.51 -22.88
C ALA A 129 4.56 -33.97 -22.96
N GLY A 130 5.53 -33.30 -22.33
CA GLY A 130 5.70 -31.84 -22.43
C GLY A 130 5.98 -31.39 -23.86
N GLN A 131 6.83 -32.12 -24.59
CA GLN A 131 7.12 -31.87 -26.01
C GLN A 131 5.88 -32.00 -26.88
N VAL A 132 4.99 -32.97 -26.59
CA VAL A 132 3.69 -33.11 -27.28
C VAL A 132 2.82 -31.88 -27.03
N TYR A 133 2.63 -31.46 -25.77
CA TYR A 133 1.83 -30.26 -25.47
C TYR A 133 2.37 -29.02 -26.19
N TRP A 134 3.68 -28.83 -26.20
CA TRP A 134 4.33 -27.72 -26.90
C TRP A 134 4.09 -27.75 -28.41
N ARG A 135 4.24 -28.92 -29.05
CA ARG A 135 4.01 -29.08 -30.49
C ARG A 135 2.54 -28.85 -30.85
N GLU A 136 1.60 -29.43 -30.10
CA GLU A 136 0.16 -29.28 -30.35
C GLU A 136 -0.28 -27.82 -30.20
N ALA A 137 0.21 -27.12 -29.16
CA ALA A 137 -0.04 -25.70 -28.98
C ALA A 137 0.39 -24.88 -30.20
N LYS A 138 1.62 -25.07 -30.67
CA LYS A 138 2.16 -24.35 -31.85
C LYS A 138 1.37 -24.67 -33.12
N ALA A 139 1.04 -25.94 -33.36
CA ALA A 139 0.21 -26.34 -34.49
C ALA A 139 -1.20 -25.72 -34.41
N GLY A 140 -1.77 -25.64 -33.20
CA GLY A 140 -3.02 -24.95 -32.93
C GLY A 140 -2.96 -23.46 -33.30
N MET A 141 -1.85 -22.78 -33.00
CA MET A 141 -1.65 -21.37 -33.33
C MET A 141 -1.55 -21.14 -34.85
N GLU A 142 -0.81 -21.99 -35.56
CA GLU A 142 -0.73 -21.96 -37.03
C GLU A 142 -2.11 -22.14 -37.67
N GLN A 143 -2.93 -23.03 -37.10
CA GLN A 143 -4.30 -23.32 -37.55
C GLN A 143 -5.34 -22.32 -37.03
N LYS A 144 -4.97 -21.41 -36.12
CA LYS A 144 -5.87 -20.49 -35.39
C LYS A 144 -7.04 -21.21 -34.69
N LEU A 145 -6.81 -22.41 -34.17
CA LEU A 145 -7.81 -23.23 -33.48
C LEU A 145 -7.70 -23.06 -31.96
N GLU A 146 -8.62 -22.29 -31.38
CA GLU A 146 -8.59 -21.89 -29.96
C GLU A 146 -8.41 -23.08 -28.99
N THR A 147 -9.15 -24.17 -29.20
CA THR A 147 -9.07 -25.37 -28.36
C THR A 147 -7.71 -26.07 -28.44
N LYS A 148 -7.10 -26.11 -29.63
CA LYS A 148 -5.76 -26.68 -29.85
C LYS A 148 -4.63 -25.78 -29.35
N ILE A 149 -4.93 -24.50 -29.09
CA ILE A 149 -3.98 -23.56 -28.49
C ILE A 149 -4.05 -23.68 -26.97
N PHE A 150 -5.23 -23.44 -26.39
CA PHE A 150 -5.34 -23.23 -24.95
C PHE A 150 -5.29 -24.51 -24.13
N VAL A 151 -5.87 -25.63 -24.59
CA VAL A 151 -5.84 -26.88 -23.82
C VAL A 151 -4.40 -27.38 -23.65
N PRO A 152 -3.58 -27.51 -24.72
CA PRO A 152 -2.20 -27.93 -24.54
C PRO A 152 -1.35 -26.92 -23.76
N LEU A 153 -1.55 -25.61 -23.97
CA LEU A 153 -0.81 -24.59 -23.22
C LEU A 153 -1.14 -24.61 -21.73
N GLN A 154 -2.40 -24.80 -21.36
CA GLN A 154 -2.81 -24.91 -19.96
C GLN A 154 -2.12 -26.11 -19.28
N PHE A 155 -2.19 -27.30 -19.90
CA PHE A 155 -1.49 -28.47 -19.37
C PHE A 155 0.03 -28.26 -19.30
N LEU A 156 0.62 -27.62 -20.30
CA LEU A 156 2.05 -27.33 -20.33
C LEU A 156 2.46 -26.43 -19.15
N VAL A 157 1.76 -25.33 -18.90
CA VAL A 157 2.13 -24.39 -17.83
C VAL A 157 1.83 -24.92 -16.42
N GLU A 158 0.84 -25.80 -16.28
CA GLU A 158 0.48 -26.42 -15.00
C GLU A 158 1.43 -27.56 -14.62
N GLN A 159 1.82 -28.39 -15.58
CA GLN A 159 2.64 -29.59 -15.34
C GLN A 159 4.15 -29.31 -15.45
N TYR A 160 4.54 -28.29 -16.24
CA TYR A 160 5.93 -27.92 -16.48
C TYR A 160 6.12 -26.41 -16.24
N PRO A 161 5.87 -25.91 -15.01
CA PRO A 161 6.00 -24.49 -14.70
C PRO A 161 7.41 -23.94 -14.99
N GLU A 162 8.44 -24.79 -14.94
CA GLU A 162 9.83 -24.48 -15.29
C GLU A 162 10.06 -24.11 -16.75
N PHE A 163 9.15 -24.46 -17.66
CA PHE A 163 9.32 -24.20 -19.08
C PHE A 163 8.86 -22.79 -19.45
N ILE A 164 9.82 -21.86 -19.44
CA ILE A 164 9.60 -20.42 -19.61
C ILE A 164 8.91 -20.07 -20.94
N PRO A 165 9.30 -20.65 -22.11
CA PRO A 165 8.63 -20.36 -23.37
C PRO A 165 7.15 -20.75 -23.37
N GLY A 166 6.76 -21.80 -22.65
CA GLY A 166 5.36 -22.21 -22.51
C GLY A 166 4.52 -21.16 -21.78
N GLN A 167 5.06 -20.59 -20.69
CA GLN A 167 4.43 -19.52 -19.93
C GLN A 167 4.22 -18.26 -20.80
N LEU A 168 5.26 -17.85 -21.51
CA LEU A 168 5.23 -16.70 -22.41
C LEU A 168 4.24 -16.90 -23.56
N LEU A 169 4.26 -18.09 -24.19
CA LEU A 169 3.36 -18.40 -25.29
C LEU A 169 1.90 -18.42 -24.84
N TYR A 170 1.62 -18.95 -23.64
CA TYR A 170 0.26 -18.96 -23.11
C TYR A 170 -0.26 -17.55 -22.81
N ALA A 171 0.56 -16.71 -22.17
CA ALA A 171 0.20 -15.32 -21.93
C ALA A 171 -0.02 -14.55 -23.25
N GLN A 172 0.84 -14.77 -24.26
CA GLN A 172 0.70 -14.15 -25.57
C GLN A 172 -0.57 -14.61 -26.28
N ALA A 173 -0.86 -15.92 -26.28
CA ALA A 173 -2.08 -16.47 -26.87
C ALA A 173 -3.34 -15.88 -26.21
N LEU A 174 -3.36 -15.75 -24.88
CA LEU A 174 -4.48 -15.12 -24.18
C LEU A 174 -4.67 -13.66 -24.63
N LYS A 175 -3.57 -12.91 -24.79
CA LYS A 175 -3.61 -11.53 -25.30
C LYS A 175 -4.14 -11.46 -26.74
N ASP A 176 -3.68 -12.34 -27.62
CA ASP A 176 -4.11 -12.40 -29.03
C ASP A 176 -5.62 -12.69 -29.15
N TYR A 177 -6.19 -13.41 -28.18
CA TYR A 177 -7.63 -13.70 -28.09
C TYR A 177 -8.37 -12.71 -27.16
N ASN A 178 -7.82 -11.50 -26.96
CA ASN A 178 -8.44 -10.41 -26.21
C ASN A 178 -8.76 -10.75 -24.73
N LYS A 179 -7.91 -11.55 -24.08
CA LYS A 179 -7.95 -11.89 -22.65
C LYS A 179 -6.71 -11.35 -21.89
N PRO A 180 -6.43 -10.03 -21.92
CA PRO A 180 -5.20 -9.45 -21.35
C PRO A 180 -5.08 -9.57 -19.83
N GLU A 181 -6.21 -9.61 -19.10
CA GLU A 181 -6.20 -9.82 -17.64
C GLU A 181 -5.80 -11.25 -17.27
N GLU A 182 -6.26 -12.26 -18.01
CA GLU A 182 -5.87 -13.66 -17.81
C GLU A 182 -4.40 -13.86 -18.17
N ALA A 183 -3.92 -13.22 -19.24
CA ALA A 183 -2.51 -13.21 -19.61
C ALA A 183 -1.64 -12.66 -18.46
N LEU A 184 -2.05 -11.54 -17.85
CA LEU A 184 -1.34 -10.96 -16.71
C LEU A 184 -1.32 -11.92 -15.50
N LYS A 185 -2.43 -12.60 -15.20
CA LYS A 185 -2.48 -13.60 -14.12
C LYS A 185 -1.54 -14.78 -14.37
N VAL A 186 -1.40 -15.24 -15.60
CA VAL A 186 -0.40 -16.28 -15.96
C VAL A 186 1.01 -15.77 -15.67
N LEU A 187 1.34 -14.55 -16.10
CA LEU A 187 2.66 -13.96 -15.90
C LEU A 187 2.97 -13.65 -14.43
N GLU A 188 1.97 -13.22 -13.65
CA GLU A 188 2.11 -13.03 -12.20
C GLU A 188 2.42 -14.35 -11.50
N ARG A 189 1.73 -15.45 -11.86
CA ARG A 189 2.04 -16.80 -11.35
C ARG A 189 3.41 -17.30 -11.80
N ALA A 190 3.77 -17.08 -13.06
CA ALA A 190 5.06 -17.52 -13.60
C ALA A 190 6.23 -16.77 -12.96
N THR A 191 6.15 -15.44 -12.83
CA THR A 191 7.18 -14.61 -12.16
C THR A 191 7.20 -14.79 -10.65
N ALA A 192 6.08 -15.24 -10.07
CA ALA A 192 6.04 -15.69 -8.69
C ALA A 192 6.98 -16.89 -8.48
N VAL A 193 6.93 -17.89 -9.37
CA VAL A 193 7.82 -19.04 -9.26
C VAL A 193 9.23 -18.71 -9.77
N TYR A 194 9.35 -17.96 -10.87
CA TYR A 194 10.61 -17.63 -11.57
C TYR A 194 10.89 -16.13 -11.64
N PRO A 195 11.18 -15.45 -10.51
CA PRO A 195 11.34 -14.00 -10.45
C PRO A 195 12.58 -13.47 -11.19
N ASP A 196 13.61 -14.30 -11.34
CA ASP A 196 14.90 -13.91 -11.94
C ASP A 196 14.95 -14.10 -13.46
N GLN A 197 13.83 -14.44 -14.11
CA GLN A 197 13.75 -14.62 -15.55
C GLN A 197 13.38 -13.30 -16.24
N PRO A 198 14.32 -12.63 -16.94
CA PRO A 198 14.09 -11.29 -17.49
C PRO A 198 12.94 -11.28 -18.50
N ASP A 199 12.79 -12.33 -19.30
CA ASP A 199 11.75 -12.41 -20.33
C ASP A 199 10.35 -12.47 -19.72
N LEU A 200 10.15 -13.30 -18.67
CA LEU A 200 8.88 -13.34 -17.94
C LEU A 200 8.54 -12.01 -17.30
N LEU A 201 9.54 -11.38 -16.69
CA LEU A 201 9.33 -10.11 -16.02
C LEU A 201 9.03 -8.98 -17.01
N THR A 202 9.69 -8.98 -18.16
CA THR A 202 9.42 -8.03 -19.26
C THR A 202 8.00 -8.21 -19.79
N ALA A 203 7.57 -9.46 -20.03
CA ALA A 203 6.21 -9.76 -20.43
C ALA A 203 5.19 -9.29 -19.39
N LYS A 204 5.44 -9.52 -18.10
CA LYS A 204 4.60 -9.02 -16.99
C LYS A 204 4.52 -7.50 -16.96
N ILE A 205 5.66 -6.81 -17.09
CA ILE A 205 5.72 -5.34 -17.15
C ILE A 205 4.89 -4.82 -18.33
N ASN A 206 5.02 -5.42 -19.51
CA ASN A 206 4.20 -5.07 -20.66
C ASN A 206 2.71 -5.32 -20.40
N GLY A 207 2.36 -6.44 -19.77
CA GLY A 207 1.00 -6.74 -19.33
C GLY A 207 0.45 -5.66 -18.38
N PHE A 208 1.24 -5.18 -17.42
CA PHE A 208 0.85 -4.04 -16.58
C PHE A 208 0.62 -2.77 -17.41
N VAL A 209 1.54 -2.45 -18.33
CA VAL A 209 1.43 -1.27 -19.19
C VAL A 209 0.19 -1.29 -20.05
N ASP A 210 -0.15 -2.45 -20.63
CA ASP A 210 -1.34 -2.66 -21.45
C ASP A 210 -2.62 -2.40 -20.64
N ASN A 211 -2.60 -2.78 -19.36
CA ASN A 211 -3.67 -2.54 -18.39
C ASN A 211 -3.59 -1.16 -17.71
N LYS A 212 -2.74 -0.24 -18.21
CA LYS A 212 -2.50 1.11 -17.65
C LYS A 212 -1.99 1.12 -16.20
N LYS A 213 -1.47 -0.01 -15.71
CA LYS A 213 -0.85 -0.21 -14.40
C LYS A 213 0.62 0.20 -14.41
N TRP A 214 0.90 1.46 -14.79
CA TRP A 214 2.28 1.93 -15.01
C TRP A 214 3.12 1.95 -13.72
N LEU A 215 2.47 2.03 -12.57
CA LEU A 215 3.16 2.03 -11.29
C LEU A 215 3.68 0.63 -10.95
N GLU A 216 2.84 -0.38 -11.08
CA GLU A 216 3.21 -1.79 -10.90
C GLU A 216 4.27 -2.23 -11.92
N ALA A 217 4.19 -1.73 -13.16
CA ALA A 217 5.22 -1.88 -14.18
C ALA A 217 6.56 -1.29 -13.70
N SER A 218 6.55 -0.06 -13.18
CA SER A 218 7.74 0.61 -12.65
C SER A 218 8.34 -0.13 -11.46
N LEU A 219 7.51 -0.54 -10.50
CA LEU A 219 7.93 -1.26 -9.32
C LEU A 219 8.55 -2.62 -9.70
N SER A 220 7.85 -3.41 -10.51
CA SER A 220 8.37 -4.71 -10.97
C SER A 220 9.73 -4.56 -11.64
N ALA A 221 9.89 -3.53 -12.47
CA ALA A 221 11.15 -3.30 -13.15
C ALA A 221 12.29 -2.92 -12.20
N ARG A 222 12.04 -1.97 -11.29
CA ARG A 222 13.05 -1.57 -10.30
C ARG A 222 13.43 -2.72 -9.37
N GLN A 223 12.49 -3.63 -9.08
CA GLN A 223 12.74 -4.75 -8.18
C GLN A 223 13.84 -5.63 -8.73
N PHE A 224 13.75 -5.97 -10.01
CA PHE A 224 14.76 -6.76 -10.68
C PHE A 224 16.12 -6.08 -10.68
N ALA A 225 16.17 -4.78 -11.03
CA ALA A 225 17.41 -4.03 -11.03
C ALA A 225 18.11 -4.01 -9.65
N LEU A 226 17.34 -3.86 -8.56
CA LEU A 226 17.88 -3.83 -7.20
C LEU A 226 18.33 -5.20 -6.69
N LEU A 227 17.57 -6.26 -6.98
CA LEU A 227 17.87 -7.61 -6.50
C LEU A 227 18.98 -8.28 -7.34
N ASN A 228 19.15 -7.83 -8.58
CA ASN A 228 20.09 -8.40 -9.52
C ASN A 228 21.09 -7.35 -10.03
N PRO A 229 21.82 -6.62 -9.16
CA PRO A 229 22.64 -5.47 -9.57
C PRO A 229 23.81 -5.85 -10.50
N LYS A 230 24.20 -7.13 -10.51
CA LYS A 230 25.25 -7.67 -11.39
C LYS A 230 24.70 -8.29 -12.68
N HIS A 231 23.39 -8.38 -12.84
CA HIS A 231 22.79 -9.01 -14.02
C HIS A 231 22.86 -8.06 -15.22
N PRO A 232 23.21 -8.53 -16.44
CA PRO A 232 23.38 -7.68 -17.61
C PRO A 232 22.15 -6.81 -17.96
N ALA A 233 20.94 -7.33 -17.70
CA ALA A 233 19.69 -6.60 -17.94
C ALA A 233 19.36 -5.54 -16.88
N ALA A 234 20.03 -5.50 -15.72
CA ALA A 234 19.66 -4.59 -14.63
C ALA A 234 19.57 -3.10 -15.03
N PRO A 235 20.51 -2.53 -15.83
CA PRO A 235 20.40 -1.15 -16.29
C PRO A 235 19.17 -0.86 -17.17
N GLU A 236 18.76 -1.84 -17.98
CA GLU A 236 17.55 -1.73 -18.81
C GLU A 236 16.30 -1.68 -17.93
N PHE A 237 16.23 -2.56 -16.93
CA PHE A 237 15.14 -2.61 -15.96
C PHE A 237 15.06 -1.34 -15.09
N GLU A 238 16.20 -0.74 -14.77
CA GLU A 238 16.25 0.58 -14.14
C GLU A 238 15.62 1.65 -15.04
N THR A 239 15.98 1.65 -16.32
CA THR A 239 15.42 2.58 -17.32
C THR A 239 13.91 2.37 -17.51
N LEU A 240 13.44 1.12 -17.58
CA LEU A 240 12.02 0.78 -17.64
C LEU A 240 11.29 1.29 -16.40
N ALA A 241 11.89 1.13 -15.22
CA ALA A 241 11.31 1.62 -13.98
C ALA A 241 11.10 3.15 -14.02
N ASP A 242 12.12 3.91 -14.42
CA ASP A 242 12.04 5.37 -14.53
C ASP A 242 11.02 5.82 -15.58
N LYS A 243 11.01 5.16 -16.74
CA LYS A 243 10.06 5.42 -17.83
C LYS A 243 8.62 5.27 -17.37
N HIS A 244 8.30 4.16 -16.71
CA HIS A 244 6.94 3.86 -16.29
C HIS A 244 6.50 4.70 -15.08
N LEU A 245 7.42 5.01 -14.15
CA LEU A 245 7.14 5.96 -13.07
C LEU A 245 6.81 7.35 -13.62
N LYS A 246 7.61 7.84 -14.58
CA LYS A 246 7.37 9.12 -15.24
C LYS A 246 6.01 9.15 -15.95
N ARG A 247 5.64 8.05 -16.63
CA ARG A 247 4.33 7.92 -17.29
C ARG A 247 3.18 7.94 -16.29
N TYR A 248 3.30 7.20 -15.19
CA TYR A 248 2.34 7.23 -14.09
C TYR A 248 2.16 8.66 -13.54
N GLN A 249 3.26 9.33 -13.22
CA GLN A 249 3.24 10.72 -12.71
C GLN A 249 2.61 11.70 -13.71
N GLN A 250 2.88 11.56 -15.01
CA GLN A 250 2.27 12.37 -16.06
C GLN A 250 0.77 12.14 -16.16
N HIS A 251 0.33 10.87 -16.10
CA HIS A 251 -1.09 10.52 -16.11
C HIS A 251 -1.81 11.11 -14.91
N LEU A 252 -1.24 10.94 -13.72
CA LEU A 252 -1.76 11.54 -12.50
C LEU A 252 -1.89 13.06 -12.68
N ARG A 253 -0.80 13.77 -13.03
CA ARG A 253 -0.83 15.23 -13.30
C ARG A 253 -1.85 15.66 -14.37
N ALA A 254 -2.13 14.83 -15.36
CA ALA A 254 -3.13 15.12 -16.40
C ALA A 254 -4.56 14.99 -15.86
N GLN A 255 -4.86 13.89 -15.15
CA GLN A 255 -6.14 13.72 -14.44
C GLN A 255 -6.37 14.86 -13.45
N LEU A 256 -5.33 15.26 -12.71
CA LEU A 256 -5.37 16.38 -11.78
C LEU A 256 -5.70 17.71 -12.44
N ARG A 257 -5.07 18.03 -13.57
CA ARG A 257 -5.40 19.26 -14.32
C ARG A 257 -6.83 19.23 -14.83
N GLY A 258 -7.30 18.09 -15.33
CA GLY A 258 -8.70 17.91 -15.74
C GLY A 258 -9.68 18.12 -14.59
N ASN A 259 -9.44 17.46 -13.45
CA ASN A 259 -10.30 17.52 -12.27
C ASN A 259 -10.24 18.88 -11.57
N ALA A 260 -9.08 19.54 -11.51
CA ALA A 260 -8.94 20.89 -10.95
C ALA A 260 -9.68 21.93 -11.81
N ILE A 261 -9.62 21.85 -13.14
CA ILE A 261 -10.42 22.71 -14.03
C ILE A 261 -11.91 22.46 -13.82
N ALA A 262 -12.34 21.20 -13.73
CA ALA A 262 -13.72 20.84 -13.47
C ALA A 262 -14.22 21.35 -12.10
N ASN A 263 -13.41 21.21 -11.03
CA ASN A 263 -13.76 21.67 -9.68
C ASN A 263 -13.76 23.19 -9.55
N VAL A 264 -12.94 23.93 -10.31
CA VAL A 264 -13.01 25.39 -10.37
C VAL A 264 -14.31 25.84 -11.05
N ILE A 265 -14.73 25.17 -12.12
CA ILE A 265 -15.98 25.49 -12.84
C ILE A 265 -17.20 25.14 -11.97
N THR A 266 -17.24 23.95 -11.36
CA THR A 266 -18.36 23.51 -10.51
C THR A 266 -18.39 24.25 -9.17
N GLY A 267 -17.24 24.58 -8.59
CA GLY A 267 -17.14 25.41 -7.38
C GLY A 267 -17.58 26.85 -7.60
N ALA A 268 -17.31 27.43 -8.78
CA ALA A 268 -17.86 28.72 -9.19
C ALA A 268 -19.39 28.68 -9.39
N LEU A 269 -19.94 27.57 -9.93
CA LEU A 269 -21.40 27.37 -10.02
C LEU A 269 -22.06 27.13 -8.65
N GLY A 270 -21.43 26.35 -7.77
CA GLY A 270 -21.93 26.04 -6.42
C GLY A 270 -21.92 27.25 -5.47
N TYR A 271 -20.97 28.18 -5.65
CA TYR A 271 -20.92 29.48 -4.96
C TYR A 271 -22.16 30.33 -5.22
N VAL A 272 -22.66 30.32 -6.46
CA VAL A 272 -23.86 31.06 -6.86
C VAL A 272 -25.14 30.47 -6.25
N ILE A 273 -25.13 29.18 -5.87
CA ILE A 273 -26.34 28.45 -5.48
C ILE A 273 -26.46 28.21 -3.96
N THR A 274 -25.35 28.02 -3.22
CA THR A 274 -25.43 27.43 -1.85
C THR A 274 -24.78 28.22 -0.72
N GLY A 275 -23.93 29.22 -1.01
CA GLY A 275 -23.42 30.15 0.01
C GLY A 275 -22.60 29.55 1.17
N ASN A 276 -22.23 28.26 1.15
CA ASN A 276 -21.55 27.60 2.28
C ASN A 276 -20.22 26.98 1.85
N LEU A 277 -19.12 27.64 2.25
CA LEU A 277 -17.73 27.21 2.07
C LEU A 277 -17.28 26.38 3.31
N LEU A 278 -16.87 25.14 3.12
CA LEU A 278 -16.24 24.33 4.17
C LEU A 278 -14.85 24.91 4.57
N GLY A 279 -14.72 25.57 5.73
CA GLY A 279 -13.46 25.80 6.47
C GLY A 279 -12.42 26.76 5.84
N PRO A 280 -11.34 27.13 6.58
CA PRO A 280 -10.57 28.37 6.36
C PRO A 280 -9.60 28.36 5.18
N ILE A 281 -9.63 27.34 4.31
CA ILE A 281 -8.89 27.34 3.04
C ILE A 281 -9.93 27.50 1.95
N SER A 282 -9.97 28.67 1.33
CA SER A 282 -10.89 28.93 0.23
C SER A 282 -10.69 27.91 -0.91
N ALA A 283 -11.74 27.65 -1.70
CA ALA A 283 -11.64 26.77 -2.89
C ALA A 283 -10.52 27.22 -3.85
N ALA A 284 -10.24 28.52 -3.91
CA ALA A 284 -9.13 29.10 -4.65
C ALA A 284 -7.75 28.73 -4.07
N GLU A 285 -7.57 28.81 -2.75
CA GLU A 285 -6.32 28.42 -2.08
C GLU A 285 -6.06 26.92 -2.18
N SER A 286 -7.10 26.08 -2.02
CA SER A 286 -6.98 24.63 -2.18
C SER A 286 -6.56 24.25 -3.61
N THR A 287 -7.20 24.87 -4.61
CA THR A 287 -6.84 24.69 -6.03
C THR A 287 -5.41 25.14 -6.29
N TYR A 288 -5.02 26.30 -5.77
CA TYR A 288 -3.66 26.83 -5.92
C TYR A 288 -2.60 25.88 -5.33
N LEU A 289 -2.89 25.30 -4.17
CA LEU A 289 -2.02 24.33 -3.49
C LEU A 289 -1.86 23.04 -4.31
N LEU A 290 -2.96 22.50 -4.84
CA LEU A 290 -2.94 21.33 -5.73
C LEU A 290 -2.14 21.59 -7.01
N LEU A 291 -2.24 22.78 -7.59
CA LEU A 291 -1.47 23.19 -8.78
C LEU A 291 0.04 23.30 -8.51
N ARG A 292 0.45 23.64 -7.28
CA ARG A 292 1.86 23.61 -6.86
C ARG A 292 2.40 22.20 -6.66
N GLY A 293 1.52 21.21 -6.67
CA GLY A 293 1.87 19.80 -6.64
C GLY A 293 1.99 19.22 -5.24
N GLU A 294 2.21 17.92 -5.24
CA GLU A 294 2.14 17.04 -4.08
C GLU A 294 2.99 17.48 -2.88
N SER A 295 4.24 17.88 -3.13
CA SER A 295 5.16 18.33 -2.07
C SER A 295 4.69 19.62 -1.39
N ALA A 296 4.09 20.55 -2.14
CA ALA A 296 3.56 21.78 -1.57
C ALA A 296 2.37 21.49 -0.64
N VAL A 297 1.51 20.53 -1.04
CA VAL A 297 0.42 20.03 -0.19
C VAL A 297 0.97 19.45 1.09
N GLY A 298 1.92 18.53 0.99
CA GLY A 298 2.59 17.94 2.15
C GLY A 298 3.14 18.96 3.14
N GLN A 299 3.88 19.95 2.64
CA GLN A 299 4.46 21.00 3.47
C GLN A 299 3.40 21.87 4.17
N SER A 300 2.33 22.23 3.47
CA SER A 300 1.24 23.03 4.05
C SER A 300 0.54 22.27 5.17
N VAL A 301 0.20 21.00 4.91
CA VAL A 301 -0.48 20.13 5.87
C VAL A 301 0.42 19.85 7.07
N THR A 302 1.71 19.59 6.84
CA THR A 302 2.71 19.41 7.91
C THR A 302 2.77 20.63 8.85
N LYS A 303 2.76 21.86 8.31
CA LYS A 303 2.75 23.07 9.14
C LYS A 303 1.51 23.14 10.03
N GLN A 304 0.38 22.64 9.55
CA GLN A 304 -0.85 22.59 10.32
C GLN A 304 -0.81 21.47 11.37
N VAL A 305 -0.38 20.25 11.01
CA VAL A 305 -0.19 19.13 11.96
C VAL A 305 0.68 19.56 13.14
N LYS A 306 1.82 20.22 12.86
CA LYS A 306 2.76 20.66 13.90
C LYS A 306 2.20 21.71 14.86
N ARG A 307 1.11 22.40 14.50
CA ARG A 307 0.42 23.37 15.36
C ARG A 307 -0.65 22.71 16.22
N GLU A 308 -1.31 21.67 15.70
CA GLU A 308 -2.48 21.05 16.34
C GLU A 308 -2.12 19.77 17.13
N ILE A 309 -1.08 19.05 16.72
CA ILE A 309 -0.70 17.75 17.27
C ILE A 309 0.63 17.88 18.03
N PRO A 310 0.67 17.51 19.33
CA PRO A 310 1.89 17.57 20.11
C PRO A 310 2.91 16.53 19.61
N LEU A 311 4.09 17.02 19.22
CA LEU A 311 5.20 16.16 18.85
C LEU A 311 6.02 15.74 20.07
N LEU A 312 6.62 14.55 19.99
CA LEU A 312 7.65 14.09 20.90
C LEU A 312 9.01 14.59 20.40
N GLU A 313 9.65 15.47 21.16
CA GLU A 313 10.91 16.14 20.78
C GLU A 313 12.16 15.48 21.36
N ASP A 314 12.05 14.29 21.96
CA ASP A 314 13.23 13.56 22.46
C ASP A 314 14.19 13.22 21.30
N GLU A 315 15.41 13.74 21.38
CA GLU A 315 16.39 13.67 20.29
C GLU A 315 16.80 12.23 19.94
N GLU A 316 16.88 11.35 20.94
CA GLU A 316 17.28 9.96 20.73
C GLU A 316 16.18 9.16 20.01
N VAL A 317 14.92 9.34 20.44
CA VAL A 317 13.77 8.72 19.78
C VAL A 317 13.61 9.24 18.35
N LEU A 318 13.76 10.54 18.15
CA LEU A 318 13.66 11.16 16.83
C LEU A 318 14.80 10.72 15.90
N LYS A 319 16.02 10.62 16.42
CA LYS A 319 17.17 10.08 15.68
C LYS A 319 16.91 8.64 15.26
N TYR A 320 16.47 7.79 16.18
CA TYR A 320 16.12 6.40 15.90
C TYR A 320 15.11 6.26 14.76
N VAL A 321 13.98 6.99 14.84
CA VAL A 321 12.95 6.98 13.78
C VAL A 321 13.50 7.50 12.45
N ARG A 322 14.29 8.57 12.45
CA ARG A 322 14.90 9.11 11.22
C ARG A 322 15.90 8.15 10.60
N GLU A 323 16.69 7.44 11.40
CA GLU A 323 17.64 6.43 10.90
C GLU A 323 16.90 5.29 10.20
N VAL A 324 15.83 4.76 10.80
CA VAL A 324 14.98 3.74 10.17
C VAL A 324 14.32 4.30 8.90
N GLY A 325 13.63 5.45 9.02
CA GLY A 325 12.89 6.06 7.93
C GLY A 325 13.74 6.44 6.71
N ASN A 326 14.89 7.07 6.92
CA ASN A 326 15.79 7.47 5.83
C ASN A 326 16.41 6.27 5.12
N LYS A 327 16.71 5.21 5.86
CA LYS A 327 17.20 3.94 5.29
C LYS A 327 16.18 3.36 4.31
N LEU A 328 14.90 3.35 4.69
CA LEU A 328 13.79 2.89 3.83
C LEU A 328 13.58 3.83 2.63
N ALA A 329 13.57 5.15 2.87
CA ALA A 329 13.36 6.16 1.83
C ALA A 329 14.40 6.10 0.70
N THR A 330 15.65 5.74 1.02
CA THR A 330 16.74 5.61 0.04
C THR A 330 16.43 4.61 -1.08
N VAL A 331 15.65 3.57 -0.79
CA VAL A 331 15.27 2.53 -1.78
C VAL A 331 13.81 2.63 -2.22
N ALA A 332 13.09 3.67 -1.78
CA ALA A 332 11.65 3.82 -2.02
C ALA A 332 11.32 4.35 -3.43
N GLY A 333 12.30 4.91 -4.16
CA GLY A 333 12.18 5.21 -5.59
C GLY A 333 11.59 6.59 -5.94
N ARG A 334 11.38 7.50 -4.99
CA ARG A 334 10.94 8.90 -5.22
C ARG A 334 11.95 9.91 -4.69
N ASN A 335 13.05 10.07 -5.43
CA ASN A 335 14.14 10.98 -5.07
C ASN A 335 13.78 12.47 -5.22
N ASP A 336 12.63 12.79 -5.84
CA ASP A 336 12.09 14.14 -5.92
C ASP A 336 11.48 14.62 -4.59
N PHE A 337 11.24 13.71 -3.64
CA PHE A 337 10.73 14.07 -2.32
C PHE A 337 11.84 14.38 -1.32
N GLN A 338 11.56 15.36 -0.47
CA GLN A 338 12.29 15.57 0.77
C GLN A 338 11.59 14.79 1.88
N TYR A 339 12.08 13.58 2.18
CA TYR A 339 11.50 12.77 3.24
C TYR A 339 11.75 13.39 4.61
N GLU A 340 10.71 13.49 5.42
CA GLU A 340 10.79 14.01 6.78
C GLU A 340 10.00 13.11 7.73
N PHE A 341 10.60 12.81 8.88
CA PHE A 341 10.02 11.92 9.88
C PHE A 341 9.77 12.67 11.18
N TYR A 342 8.59 12.45 11.74
CA TYR A 342 8.07 13.09 12.93
C TYR A 342 7.54 12.06 13.92
N VAL A 343 7.71 12.31 15.22
CA VAL A 343 7.16 11.45 16.27
C VAL A 343 6.04 12.20 16.99
N ILE A 344 4.84 11.63 17.01
CA ILE A 344 3.69 12.17 17.72
C ILE A 344 3.67 11.61 19.14
N ASN A 345 3.43 12.48 20.13
CA ASN A 345 3.31 12.09 21.53
C ASN A 345 1.92 11.49 21.83
N ASP A 346 1.68 10.30 21.27
CA ASP A 346 0.44 9.53 21.38
C ASP A 346 0.80 8.06 21.66
N ASP A 347 0.10 7.41 22.59
CA ASP A 347 0.37 6.04 23.04
C ASP A 347 -0.28 4.95 22.15
N LYS A 348 -1.00 5.35 21.12
CA LYS A 348 -1.59 4.45 20.13
C LYS A 348 -0.57 3.95 19.12
N LEU A 349 -0.73 2.70 18.67
CA LEU A 349 0.03 2.14 17.56
C LEU A 349 -0.51 2.74 16.25
N ASN A 350 0.18 3.75 15.73
CA ASN A 350 -0.20 4.41 14.48
C ASN A 350 0.98 5.02 13.74
N ALA A 351 0.80 5.21 12.45
CA ALA A 351 1.58 6.10 11.63
C ALA A 351 0.72 6.57 10.46
N PHE A 352 1.11 7.66 9.82
CA PHE A 352 0.52 8.09 8.55
C PHE A 352 1.56 8.83 7.72
N ALA A 353 1.45 8.72 6.39
CA ALA A 353 2.19 9.56 5.46
C ALA A 353 1.32 10.63 4.80
N LEU A 354 1.83 11.84 4.77
CA LEU A 354 1.30 12.93 3.98
C LEU A 354 1.99 12.98 2.60
N PRO A 355 1.33 13.60 1.60
CA PRO A 355 1.93 13.92 0.30
C PRO A 355 3.37 14.47 0.40
N GLY A 356 4.25 14.10 -0.54
CA GLY A 356 5.61 14.64 -0.59
C GLY A 356 6.58 14.09 0.48
N GLY A 357 6.28 12.90 1.03
CA GLY A 357 7.21 12.14 1.86
C GLY A 357 7.28 12.58 3.34
N LYS A 358 6.22 13.18 3.89
CA LYS A 358 6.19 13.57 5.32
C LYS A 358 5.52 12.45 6.11
N VAL A 359 6.27 11.78 6.97
CA VAL A 359 5.79 10.60 7.70
C VAL A 359 5.72 10.92 9.19
N PHE A 360 4.58 10.64 9.79
CA PHE A 360 4.33 10.80 11.21
C PHE A 360 4.13 9.43 11.83
N VAL A 361 4.83 9.15 12.92
CA VAL A 361 4.70 7.90 13.68
C VAL A 361 4.35 8.23 15.13
N ASN A 362 3.37 7.53 15.67
CA ASN A 362 3.03 7.68 17.09
C ASN A 362 4.10 7.01 17.95
N ALA A 363 4.41 7.60 19.10
CA ALA A 363 5.26 6.98 20.11
C ALA A 363 4.75 5.58 20.52
N GLY A 364 3.43 5.37 20.53
CA GLY A 364 2.82 4.07 20.74
C GLY A 364 3.22 3.01 19.73
N ALA A 365 3.54 3.37 18.48
CA ALA A 365 4.04 2.40 17.50
C ALA A 365 5.40 1.84 17.90
N ILE A 366 6.29 2.68 18.44
CA ILE A 366 7.57 2.24 19.00
C ILE A 366 7.31 1.39 20.25
N ALA A 367 6.39 1.81 21.12
CA ALA A 367 6.13 1.12 22.39
C ALA A 367 5.48 -0.28 22.25
N LYS A 368 4.87 -0.59 21.09
CA LYS A 368 4.03 -1.78 20.90
C LYS A 368 4.48 -2.74 19.80
N THR A 369 5.38 -2.34 18.89
CA THR A 369 5.95 -3.26 17.89
C THR A 369 6.98 -4.19 18.54
N ASN A 370 7.22 -5.41 18.03
CA ASN A 370 8.13 -6.34 18.72
C ASN A 370 9.60 -6.25 18.28
N SER A 371 9.87 -5.59 17.14
CA SER A 371 11.20 -5.45 16.57
C SER A 371 11.33 -4.17 15.74
N GLU A 372 12.57 -3.77 15.43
CA GLU A 372 12.82 -2.66 14.51
C GLU A 372 12.29 -3.00 13.11
N ALA A 373 12.28 -4.28 12.70
CA ALA A 373 11.72 -4.71 11.43
C ALA A 373 10.18 -4.56 11.36
N GLU A 374 9.45 -4.78 12.46
CA GLU A 374 8.00 -4.48 12.50
C GLU A 374 7.74 -2.96 12.38
N LEU A 375 8.48 -2.14 13.12
CA LEU A 375 8.40 -0.68 13.01
C LEU A 375 8.80 -0.20 11.61
N ALA A 376 9.85 -0.77 11.02
CA ALA A 376 10.26 -0.50 9.66
C ALA A 376 9.17 -0.92 8.68
N GLY A 377 8.43 -2.01 8.95
CA GLY A 377 7.30 -2.44 8.14
C GLY A 377 6.18 -1.41 8.13
N LEU A 378 5.83 -0.87 9.30
CA LEU A 378 4.87 0.23 9.42
C LEU A 378 5.33 1.44 8.59
N LEU A 379 6.57 1.88 8.77
CA LEU A 379 7.11 3.03 8.05
C LEU A 379 7.23 2.78 6.53
N ALA A 380 7.57 1.56 6.10
CA ALA A 380 7.67 1.20 4.70
C ALA A 380 6.29 1.17 4.02
N HIS A 381 5.25 0.73 4.74
CA HIS A 381 3.86 0.80 4.28
C HIS A 381 3.43 2.25 4.08
N GLU A 382 3.63 3.12 5.08
CA GLU A 382 3.29 4.54 4.98
C GLU A 382 4.09 5.26 3.89
N LEU A 383 5.39 4.99 3.79
CA LEU A 383 6.23 5.50 2.71
C LEU A 383 5.71 5.06 1.35
N SER A 384 5.18 3.85 1.23
CA SER A 384 4.58 3.37 -0.02
C SER A 384 3.35 4.18 -0.40
N HIS A 385 2.45 4.52 0.54
CA HIS A 385 1.34 5.43 0.25
C HIS A 385 1.81 6.80 -0.27
N ALA A 386 2.89 7.36 0.30
CA ALA A 386 3.47 8.60 -0.19
C ALA A 386 4.12 8.44 -1.57
N VAL A 387 4.92 7.38 -1.78
CA VAL A 387 5.62 7.12 -3.04
C VAL A 387 4.65 6.95 -4.20
N LEU A 388 3.58 6.20 -3.94
CA LEU A 388 2.50 5.91 -4.87
C LEU A 388 1.49 7.05 -4.94
N SER A 389 1.71 8.16 -4.23
CA SER A 389 0.86 9.35 -4.22
C SER A 389 -0.61 9.05 -3.87
N HIS A 390 -0.89 8.00 -3.10
CA HIS A 390 -2.26 7.55 -2.80
C HIS A 390 -3.05 8.66 -2.09
N GLY A 391 -2.43 9.30 -1.08
CA GLY A 391 -3.10 10.38 -0.37
C GLY A 391 -3.40 11.57 -1.28
N PHE A 392 -2.48 11.91 -2.18
CA PHE A 392 -2.68 12.99 -3.13
C PHE A 392 -3.78 12.66 -4.16
N GLN A 393 -3.86 11.42 -4.65
CA GLN A 393 -4.95 10.94 -5.51
C GLN A 393 -6.31 11.14 -4.85
N LEU A 394 -6.50 10.65 -3.62
CA LEU A 394 -7.78 10.73 -2.90
C LEU A 394 -8.26 12.17 -2.71
N VAL A 395 -7.34 13.08 -2.38
CA VAL A 395 -7.66 14.52 -2.25
C VAL A 395 -8.19 15.10 -3.55
N THR A 396 -7.61 14.66 -4.66
CA THR A 396 -7.85 15.28 -5.96
C THR A 396 -9.01 14.69 -6.74
N GLU A 397 -9.39 13.46 -6.40
CA GLU A 397 -10.60 12.80 -6.92
C GLU A 397 -11.88 13.30 -6.24
N GLY A 398 -11.78 14.13 -5.20
CA GLY A 398 -12.95 14.69 -4.52
C GLY A 398 -13.67 13.70 -3.59
N ASN A 399 -13.11 12.51 -3.38
CA ASN A 399 -13.66 11.45 -2.51
C ASN A 399 -13.59 11.76 -1.00
N LEU A 400 -13.19 12.98 -0.61
CA LEU A 400 -13.19 13.44 0.78
C LEU A 400 -14.61 13.61 1.37
N THR A 401 -15.65 13.56 0.55
CA THR A 401 -17.06 13.73 0.98
C THR A 401 -17.59 12.54 1.80
N ALA A 402 -17.00 11.34 1.68
CA ALA A 402 -17.44 10.16 2.43
C ALA A 402 -16.89 10.08 3.87
N SER A 403 -15.76 10.74 4.15
CA SER A 403 -15.10 10.70 5.47
C SER A 403 -15.51 11.86 6.41
N ALA A 404 -16.31 12.81 5.91
CA ALA A 404 -16.78 13.97 6.68
C ALA A 404 -17.74 13.64 7.84
N THR A 405 -18.17 12.39 7.98
CA THR A 405 -19.06 11.94 9.07
C THR A 405 -18.32 11.44 10.32
N GLN A 406 -16.99 11.29 10.29
CA GLN A 406 -16.20 10.98 11.50
C GLN A 406 -15.79 12.26 12.21
N PHE A 407 -16.61 12.65 13.19
CA PHE A 407 -16.38 13.77 14.09
C PHE A 407 -15.15 13.51 14.97
N LEU A 408 -13.96 13.93 14.51
CA LEU A 408 -12.78 14.08 15.37
C LEU A 408 -12.74 15.51 15.94
N PRO A 409 -12.26 15.71 17.17
CA PRO A 409 -12.20 17.03 17.83
C PRO A 409 -11.21 18.03 17.18
N TYR A 410 -10.57 17.64 16.08
CA TYR A 410 -9.67 18.47 15.26
C TYR A 410 -10.42 18.90 13.99
N GLY A 411 -11.40 19.78 14.15
CA GLY A 411 -12.27 20.23 13.06
C GLY A 411 -11.52 20.97 11.96
N GLY A 412 -11.36 20.34 10.79
CA GLY A 412 -10.78 20.98 9.60
C GLY A 412 -10.44 19.98 8.48
N THR A 413 -10.13 20.51 7.29
CA THR A 413 -9.64 19.75 6.12
C THR A 413 -8.42 18.87 6.44
N LEU A 414 -7.68 19.20 7.50
CA LEU A 414 -6.56 18.44 8.03
C LEU A 414 -6.95 17.04 8.53
N ALA A 415 -8.08 16.89 9.23
CA ALA A 415 -8.53 15.60 9.73
C ALA A 415 -8.86 14.64 8.59
N ASN A 416 -9.42 15.16 7.48
CA ASN A 416 -9.77 14.35 6.32
C ASN A 416 -8.53 13.81 5.56
N LEU A 417 -7.35 14.43 5.72
CA LEU A 417 -6.08 13.97 5.13
C LEU A 417 -5.34 12.96 6.00
N ILE A 418 -5.56 13.02 7.32
CA ILE A 418 -4.96 12.12 8.30
C ILE A 418 -5.79 10.82 8.42
N VAL A 419 -7.10 10.89 8.13
CA VAL A 419 -8.04 9.75 8.17
C VAL A 419 -8.45 9.36 6.75
N LEU A 420 -7.47 9.17 5.87
CA LEU A 420 -7.75 8.71 4.50
C LEU A 420 -8.09 7.22 4.53
N ASN A 421 -9.25 6.89 3.96
CA ASN A 421 -9.64 5.51 3.69
C ASN A 421 -9.10 5.11 2.33
N TYR A 422 -8.01 4.35 2.32
CA TYR A 422 -7.43 3.84 1.10
C TYR A 422 -8.26 2.67 0.54
N SER A 423 -8.32 2.57 -0.79
CA SER A 423 -9.00 1.44 -1.44
C SER A 423 -8.23 0.14 -1.17
N ARG A 424 -8.90 -1.01 -1.29
CA ARG A 424 -8.24 -2.32 -1.16
C ARG A 424 -7.06 -2.48 -2.11
N ASP A 425 -7.14 -1.90 -3.30
CA ASP A 425 -6.05 -1.95 -4.26
C ASP A 425 -4.86 -1.07 -3.83
N MET A 426 -5.12 0.13 -3.30
CA MET A 426 -4.09 0.99 -2.73
C MET A 426 -3.37 0.32 -1.55
N GLU A 427 -4.11 -0.36 -0.66
CA GLU A 427 -3.52 -1.14 0.43
C GLU A 427 -2.63 -2.27 -0.10
N ARG A 428 -3.11 -3.03 -1.09
CA ARG A 428 -2.33 -4.11 -1.71
C ARG A 428 -1.05 -3.58 -2.39
N GLN A 429 -1.14 -2.43 -3.07
CA GLN A 429 0.03 -1.80 -3.69
C GLN A 429 1.04 -1.34 -2.62
N ALA A 430 0.56 -0.76 -1.51
CA ALA A 430 1.41 -0.35 -0.39
C ALA A 430 2.05 -1.54 0.32
N ASP A 431 1.33 -2.65 0.51
CA ASP A 431 1.85 -3.91 1.06
C ASP A 431 3.00 -4.47 0.21
N VAL A 432 2.81 -4.52 -1.12
CA VAL A 432 3.81 -5.02 -2.06
C VAL A 432 5.06 -4.16 -2.06
N LEU A 433 4.90 -2.83 -2.19
CA LEU A 433 6.03 -1.92 -2.21
C LEU A 433 6.73 -1.87 -0.83
N GLY A 434 5.98 -1.83 0.26
CA GLY A 434 6.51 -1.76 1.62
C GLY A 434 7.35 -2.99 1.96
N THR A 435 6.85 -4.18 1.64
CA THR A 435 7.61 -5.45 1.81
C THR A 435 8.90 -5.44 0.98
N ARG A 436 8.84 -4.89 -0.23
CA ARG A 436 10.03 -4.78 -1.07
C ARG A 436 11.04 -3.77 -0.52
N ILE A 437 10.58 -2.62 -0.02
CA ILE A 437 11.43 -1.61 0.62
C ILE A 437 12.15 -2.24 1.81
N LEU A 438 11.45 -3.04 2.64
CA LEU A 438 12.06 -3.80 3.74
C LEU A 438 13.19 -4.71 3.24
N ALA A 439 12.88 -5.59 2.28
CA ALA A 439 13.83 -6.55 1.72
C ALA A 439 15.06 -5.85 1.12
N SER A 440 14.85 -4.75 0.39
CA SER A 440 15.91 -3.97 -0.26
C SER A 440 16.75 -3.16 0.74
N SER A 441 16.22 -2.89 1.93
CA SER A 441 16.90 -2.17 3.01
C SER A 441 17.65 -3.11 3.97
N GLY A 442 17.65 -4.42 3.72
CA GLY A 442 18.30 -5.41 4.58
C GLY A 442 17.57 -5.66 5.91
N TYR A 443 16.32 -5.21 6.05
CA TYR A 443 15.45 -5.66 7.14
C TYR A 443 14.85 -7.03 6.82
N ALA A 444 14.42 -7.76 7.86
CA ALA A 444 13.62 -8.95 7.69
C ALA A 444 12.36 -8.66 6.86
N ALA A 445 12.24 -9.30 5.69
CA ALA A 445 11.17 -9.01 4.74
C ALA A 445 9.76 -9.33 5.27
N ASP A 446 9.65 -10.16 6.31
CA ASP A 446 8.40 -10.45 7.01
C ASP A 446 8.02 -9.42 8.08
N GLY A 447 8.75 -8.31 8.20
CA GLY A 447 8.46 -7.25 9.17
C GLY A 447 7.03 -6.69 9.08
N LEU A 448 6.55 -6.38 7.87
CA LEU A 448 5.17 -5.91 7.65
C LEU A 448 4.14 -7.02 7.95
N HIS A 449 4.43 -8.26 7.55
CA HIS A 449 3.59 -9.41 7.92
C HIS A 449 3.46 -9.56 9.45
N ASN A 450 4.57 -9.49 10.16
CA ASN A 450 4.61 -9.63 11.62
C ASN A 450 3.88 -8.46 12.31
N LEU A 451 4.02 -7.24 11.77
CA LEU A 451 3.24 -6.09 12.23
C LEU A 451 1.72 -6.34 12.13
N MET A 452 1.23 -6.91 11.01
CA MET A 452 -0.20 -7.22 10.86
C MET A 452 -0.67 -8.21 11.95
N ILE A 453 0.17 -9.18 12.31
CA ILE A 453 -0.11 -10.11 13.41
C ILE A 453 -0.14 -9.36 14.75
N THR A 454 0.83 -8.49 15.02
CA THR A 454 0.88 -7.65 16.23
C THR A 454 -0.38 -6.80 16.36
N LEU A 455 -0.80 -6.14 15.28
CA LEU A 455 -2.03 -5.33 15.24
C LEU A 455 -3.29 -6.15 15.50
N ASN A 456 -3.42 -7.34 14.90
CA ASN A 456 -4.57 -8.22 15.10
C ASN A 456 -4.66 -8.73 16.56
N LYS A 457 -3.51 -8.92 17.23
CA LYS A 457 -3.49 -9.23 18.67
C LYS A 457 -3.91 -8.04 19.52
N GLU A 458 -3.31 -6.87 19.30
CA GLU A 458 -3.63 -5.63 20.03
C GLU A 458 -5.12 -5.25 19.93
N ASP A 459 -5.74 -5.42 18.76
CA ASP A 459 -7.17 -5.11 18.55
C ASP A 459 -8.10 -6.01 19.37
N ARG A 460 -7.76 -7.31 19.48
CA ARG A 460 -8.51 -8.27 20.31
C ARG A 460 -8.42 -7.94 21.79
N ASP A 461 -7.26 -7.51 22.25
CA ASP A 461 -6.99 -7.25 23.66
C ASP A 461 -7.50 -5.87 24.11
N ARG A 462 -7.48 -4.87 23.22
CA ARG A 462 -7.98 -3.51 23.47
C ARG A 462 -8.51 -2.90 22.16
N PRO A 463 -9.82 -2.89 21.90
CA PRO A 463 -10.42 -2.22 20.74
C PRO A 463 -10.33 -0.69 20.91
N VAL A 464 -9.13 -0.15 20.78
CA VAL A 464 -8.83 1.28 20.86
C VAL A 464 -8.12 1.64 19.56
N PHE A 465 -8.95 1.88 18.55
CA PHE A 465 -8.56 2.20 17.19
C PHE A 465 -7.44 3.25 17.09
N SER A 466 -6.48 2.96 16.20
CA SER A 466 -5.58 3.98 15.66
C SER A 466 -5.11 3.71 14.22
N TRP A 467 -4.50 2.55 13.90
CA TRP A 467 -4.06 2.25 12.53
C TRP A 467 -5.07 1.40 11.73
N LEU A 468 -5.77 0.45 12.37
CA LEU A 468 -6.76 -0.41 11.74
C LEU A 468 -8.01 0.31 11.20
N SER A 469 -8.26 1.54 11.65
CA SER A 469 -9.38 2.35 11.12
C SER A 469 -9.15 2.77 9.67
N THR A 470 -7.90 3.09 9.31
CA THR A 470 -7.52 3.56 7.98
C THR A 470 -6.90 2.43 7.15
N HIS A 471 -6.29 1.43 7.81
CA HIS A 471 -5.65 0.27 7.19
C HIS A 471 -6.18 -1.04 7.80
N PRO A 472 -7.36 -1.53 7.38
CA PRO A 472 -7.92 -2.76 7.93
C PRO A 472 -6.99 -3.96 7.72
N VAL A 473 -6.69 -4.69 8.80
CA VAL A 473 -5.99 -5.98 8.75
C VAL A 473 -7.01 -7.06 8.44
N THR A 474 -6.75 -7.82 7.38
CA THR A 474 -7.57 -8.98 6.99
C THR A 474 -6.69 -10.22 6.92
N ASP A 475 -7.26 -11.40 7.15
CA ASP A 475 -6.56 -12.67 6.98
C ASP A 475 -6.02 -12.83 5.54
N GLU A 476 -6.70 -12.21 4.56
CA GLU A 476 -6.26 -12.13 3.17
C GLU A 476 -4.94 -11.36 3.02
N ARG A 477 -4.78 -10.20 3.68
CA ARG A 477 -3.53 -9.41 3.62
C ARG A 477 -2.37 -10.14 4.28
N ILE A 478 -2.60 -10.74 5.45
CA ILE A 478 -1.58 -11.54 6.15
C ILE A 478 -1.10 -12.69 5.23
N SER A 479 -2.05 -13.44 4.67
CA SER A 479 -1.74 -14.54 3.75
C SER A 479 -1.03 -14.06 2.48
N SER A 480 -1.41 -12.88 1.97
CA SER A 480 -0.80 -12.29 0.77
C SER A 480 0.63 -11.84 1.01
N LEU A 481 0.93 -11.25 2.17
CA LEU A 481 2.29 -10.88 2.57
C LEU A 481 3.17 -12.12 2.78
N GLU A 482 2.66 -13.15 3.44
CA GLU A 482 3.34 -14.44 3.58
C GLU A 482 3.69 -15.04 2.20
N ASN A 483 2.72 -15.07 1.29
CA ASN A 483 2.94 -15.53 -0.08
C ASN A 483 3.95 -14.65 -0.80
N LEU A 484 3.85 -13.32 -0.71
CA LEU A 484 4.75 -12.38 -1.37
C LEU A 484 6.21 -12.61 -0.96
N VAL A 485 6.47 -12.74 0.35
CA VAL A 485 7.81 -12.99 0.89
C VAL A 485 8.33 -14.35 0.43
N SER A 486 7.51 -15.41 0.54
CA SER A 486 7.92 -16.77 0.18
C SER A 486 8.21 -16.90 -1.31
N THR A 487 7.28 -16.42 -2.12
CA THR A 487 7.29 -16.55 -3.58
C THR A 487 8.45 -15.78 -4.21
N ASN A 488 8.70 -14.54 -3.77
CA ASN A 488 9.80 -13.74 -4.28
C ASN A 488 11.16 -14.07 -3.62
N ALA A 489 11.21 -15.12 -2.81
CA ALA A 489 12.39 -15.50 -2.02
C ALA A 489 12.98 -14.32 -1.22
N TYR A 490 12.13 -13.39 -0.76
CA TYR A 490 12.60 -12.26 0.01
C TYR A 490 13.18 -12.75 1.33
N ASN A 491 14.35 -12.22 1.68
CA ASN A 491 15.07 -12.70 2.85
C ASN A 491 14.37 -12.26 4.14
N ARG A 492 13.54 -13.15 4.69
CA ARG A 492 12.98 -12.99 6.04
C ARG A 492 13.98 -13.30 7.15
N TYR A 493 15.14 -13.88 6.85
CA TYR A 493 16.20 -14.18 7.81
C TYR A 493 17.29 -13.10 7.76
N ALA A 494 16.86 -11.85 7.87
CA ALA A 494 17.68 -10.65 7.87
C ALA A 494 17.46 -9.85 9.16
N TYR A 495 18.04 -8.64 9.24
CA TYR A 495 18.06 -7.83 10.45
C TYR A 495 16.66 -7.56 11.03
N GLU A 496 16.45 -7.93 12.30
CA GLU A 496 15.24 -7.68 13.08
C GLU A 496 15.37 -6.45 13.97
N GLY A 497 16.57 -6.20 14.49
CA GLY A 497 16.88 -5.07 15.37
C GLY A 497 16.24 -5.15 16.75
N VAL A 498 16.11 -6.36 17.30
CA VAL A 498 15.36 -6.61 18.54
C VAL A 498 15.95 -5.88 19.75
N ALA A 499 17.28 -5.89 19.91
CA ALA A 499 17.95 -5.26 21.06
C ALA A 499 17.79 -3.73 21.04
N ARG A 500 18.23 -3.10 19.95
CA ARG A 500 18.13 -1.64 19.74
C ARG A 500 16.68 -1.17 19.84
N HIS A 501 15.74 -1.91 19.26
CA HIS A 501 14.33 -1.59 19.39
C HIS A 501 13.88 -1.64 20.86
N SER A 502 14.18 -2.72 21.59
CA SER A 502 13.76 -2.89 22.99
C SER A 502 14.22 -1.76 23.91
N GLU A 503 15.44 -1.24 23.69
CA GLU A 503 15.96 -0.08 24.42
C GLU A 503 15.09 1.16 24.15
N MET A 504 14.76 1.42 22.88
CA MET A 504 13.88 2.52 22.49
C MET A 504 12.45 2.34 23.00
N GLN A 505 11.93 1.10 23.03
CA GLN A 505 10.62 0.81 23.61
C GLN A 505 10.57 1.20 25.09
N ALA A 506 11.57 0.79 25.88
CA ALA A 506 11.64 1.11 27.30
C ALA A 506 11.69 2.63 27.53
N LYS A 507 12.52 3.34 26.75
CA LYS A 507 12.60 4.80 26.79
C LYS A 507 11.27 5.46 26.44
N VAL A 508 10.61 5.06 25.36
CA VAL A 508 9.33 5.63 24.94
C VAL A 508 8.22 5.33 25.94
N LYS A 509 8.14 4.10 26.49
CA LYS A 509 7.18 3.76 27.56
C LYS A 509 7.36 4.68 28.78
N ASN A 510 8.60 5.00 29.16
CA ASN A 510 8.89 5.94 30.25
C ASN A 510 8.45 7.38 29.91
N LEU A 511 8.71 7.85 28.69
CA LEU A 511 8.29 9.18 28.23
C LEU A 511 6.75 9.33 28.25
N LEU A 512 6.03 8.35 27.70
CA LEU A 512 4.57 8.30 27.70
C LEU A 512 4.01 8.27 29.13
N ALA A 513 4.61 7.49 30.03
CA ALA A 513 4.21 7.43 31.43
C ALA A 513 4.46 8.75 32.18
N ALA A 514 5.57 9.45 31.89
CA ALA A 514 5.88 10.76 32.47
C ALA A 514 4.88 11.83 32.01
N GLU A 515 4.48 11.82 30.73
CA GLU A 515 3.47 12.74 30.20
C GLU A 515 2.10 12.52 30.87
N LYS A 516 1.70 11.26 31.06
CA LYS A 516 0.45 10.90 31.76
C LYS A 516 0.39 11.44 33.19
N LYS A 517 1.53 11.60 33.86
CA LYS A 517 1.64 12.12 35.24
C LYS A 517 1.65 13.65 35.35
N LYS A 518 1.79 14.42 34.25
CA LYS A 518 1.78 15.89 34.31
C LYS A 518 0.38 16.43 34.71
N PRO A 519 0.29 17.40 35.64
CA PRO A 519 -0.99 17.95 36.10
C PRO A 519 -1.76 18.65 34.97
N ARG A 520 -3.09 18.44 34.94
CA ARG A 520 -4.03 18.87 33.88
C ARG A 520 -3.89 20.36 33.47
N ASN A 521 -3.53 21.26 34.40
CA ASN A 521 -3.37 22.70 34.13
C ASN A 521 -2.16 23.04 33.22
N ARG A 522 -1.14 22.18 33.12
CA ARG A 522 0.00 22.38 32.20
C ARG A 522 -0.24 21.81 30.79
N ARG A 523 -1.25 20.96 30.61
CA ARG A 523 -1.62 20.41 29.29
C ARG A 523 -2.36 21.42 28.40
N ARG A 524 -3.00 22.44 28.98
CA ARG A 524 -3.70 23.50 28.23
C ARG A 524 -2.79 24.65 27.76
N ASN A 525 -1.66 24.90 28.41
CA ASN A 525 -0.77 26.03 28.09
C ASN A 525 0.26 25.72 26.97
N ARG A 526 0.10 24.62 26.23
CA ARG A 526 0.88 24.29 25.04
C ARG A 526 0.03 24.18 23.76
N ASN A 527 -1.27 24.48 23.83
CA ASN A 527 -2.17 24.57 22.68
C ASN A 527 -2.08 25.94 22.01
#